data_AF-A0A2M7FSE8-F1
#
_entry.id   AF-A0A2M7FSE8-F1
#
_cell.length_a   1.000
_cell.length_b   1.000
_cell.length_c   1.000
_cell.angle_alpha   90.00
_cell.angle_beta   90.00
_cell.angle_gamma   90.00
#
_symmetry.space_group_name_H-M   'P 1'
#
loop_
_entity.id
_entity.type
_entity.pdbx_description
1 polymer ?
#
loop_
_entity_poly.entity_id
_entity_poly.type
_entity_poly.pdbx_seq_one_letter_code
_entity_poly.pdbx_strand_id
1 'polypeptide(L)'
;MSPALTPAFTQAFEAAVQQHDAQVAALGLTIWVGSEPTFTDRQALTPAWLHTALGDDKAQRAQALVGSLQQRLPNALLLRSVGRLYPGEEKPRWNFGLLRRRDGQPLWHGPPDPMQVAQATPVSPTALAEFAVTLASACAAQGWATQCQETTTEQGEAAWMVSVEIATQANSGEANDATQPLRFVLHAQVLEGTSESASEPDASPCPCAMVDLPAIESVDDFLAVLACLEQAALHCALPALALAGAQPPTDARLALTTITPDPAVIEINTAPSTDCADFL
;
A
#
# COMPACT_ATOMS: atom_id res chain seq x y z
N MET A 1 17.05 -9.44 -32.98
CA MET A 1 16.99 -10.50 -31.96
C MET A 1 18.07 -10.19 -30.95
N SER A 2 17.71 -9.72 -29.75
CA SER A 2 18.70 -9.60 -28.66
C SER A 2 19.20 -11.00 -28.32
N PRO A 3 20.51 -11.22 -28.14
CA PRO A 3 21.02 -12.51 -27.69
C PRO A 3 20.37 -12.83 -26.35
N ALA A 4 19.73 -13.99 -26.24
CA ALA A 4 19.14 -14.44 -24.99
C ALA A 4 20.26 -14.56 -23.94
N LEU A 5 19.99 -14.07 -22.72
CA LEU A 5 20.89 -14.27 -21.58
C LEU A 5 21.06 -15.77 -21.36
N THR A 6 22.29 -16.26 -21.49
CA THR A 6 22.59 -17.68 -21.25
C THR A 6 22.74 -17.92 -19.75
N PRO A 7 22.38 -19.09 -19.22
CA PRO A 7 22.58 -19.40 -17.79
C PRO A 7 24.02 -19.19 -17.31
N ALA A 8 25.00 -19.47 -18.16
CA ALA A 8 26.41 -19.25 -17.86
C ALA A 8 26.78 -17.76 -17.74
N PHE A 9 26.19 -16.90 -18.59
CA PHE A 9 26.36 -15.46 -18.48
C PHE A 9 25.69 -14.93 -17.20
N THR A 10 24.47 -15.37 -16.90
CA THR A 10 23.75 -15.00 -15.67
C THR A 10 24.57 -15.36 -14.44
N GLN A 11 25.11 -16.59 -14.37
CA GLN A 11 25.92 -17.03 -13.23
C GLN A 11 27.23 -16.25 -13.09
N ALA A 12 27.90 -15.93 -14.20
CA ALA A 12 29.12 -15.12 -14.18
C ALA A 12 28.84 -13.67 -13.73
N PHE A 13 27.70 -13.12 -14.13
CA PHE A 13 27.25 -11.79 -13.73
C PHE A 13 26.90 -11.75 -12.23
N GLU A 14 26.11 -12.69 -11.74
CA GLU A 14 25.78 -12.82 -10.30
C GLU A 14 27.05 -12.93 -9.43
N ALA A 15 28.02 -13.76 -9.86
CA ALA A 15 29.28 -13.91 -9.14
C ALA A 15 30.12 -12.61 -9.12
N ALA A 16 30.14 -11.87 -10.22
CA ALA A 16 30.83 -10.58 -10.30
C ALA A 16 30.17 -9.53 -9.39
N VAL A 17 28.84 -9.52 -9.31
CA VAL A 17 28.08 -8.63 -8.43
C VAL A 17 28.37 -8.94 -6.95
N GLN A 18 28.32 -10.20 -6.55
CA GLN A 18 28.67 -10.61 -5.18
C GLN A 18 30.11 -10.24 -4.82
N GLN A 19 31.05 -10.39 -5.76
CA GLN A 19 32.45 -9.98 -5.56
C GLN A 19 32.59 -8.47 -5.38
N HIS A 20 31.87 -7.67 -6.18
CA HIS A 20 31.81 -6.22 -6.04
C HIS A 20 31.31 -5.83 -4.64
N ASP A 21 30.19 -6.39 -4.19
CA ASP A 21 29.60 -6.04 -2.90
C ASP A 21 30.51 -6.41 -1.73
N ALA A 22 31.22 -7.55 -1.82
CA ALA A 22 32.23 -7.95 -0.84
C ALA A 22 33.41 -6.96 -0.78
N GLN A 23 33.85 -6.42 -1.92
CA GLN A 23 34.93 -5.42 -1.96
C GLN A 23 34.50 -4.08 -1.37
N VAL A 24 33.28 -3.63 -1.67
CA VAL A 24 32.69 -2.42 -1.11
C VAL A 24 32.58 -2.54 0.41
N ALA A 25 32.09 -3.67 0.91
CA ALA A 25 32.02 -3.96 2.34
C ALA A 25 33.41 -3.98 3.00
N ALA A 26 34.42 -4.58 2.36
CA ALA A 26 35.80 -4.62 2.86
C ALA A 26 36.45 -3.24 2.97
N LEU A 27 36.01 -2.26 2.16
CA LEU A 27 36.44 -0.88 2.23
C LEU A 27 35.65 -0.05 3.26
N GLY A 28 34.66 -0.64 3.93
CA GLY A 28 33.77 0.07 4.86
C GLY A 28 32.88 1.11 4.18
N LEU A 29 32.63 0.96 2.87
CA LEU A 29 31.78 1.85 2.10
C LEU A 29 30.34 1.36 2.14
N THR A 30 29.39 2.29 2.22
CA THR A 30 27.96 1.99 2.04
C THR A 30 27.53 2.51 0.67
N ILE A 31 27.06 1.61 -0.18
CA ILE A 31 26.40 1.94 -1.43
C ILE A 31 24.93 1.56 -1.33
N TRP A 32 24.14 2.13 -2.22
CA TRP A 32 22.72 1.88 -2.35
C TRP A 32 22.37 1.89 -3.83
N VAL A 33 21.48 1.00 -4.23
CA VAL A 33 21.03 0.87 -5.62
C VAL A 33 19.51 0.99 -5.65
N GLY A 34 19.00 1.82 -6.56
CA GLY A 34 17.57 2.01 -6.77
C GLY A 34 17.21 1.85 -8.25
N SER A 35 15.92 1.66 -8.51
CA SER A 35 15.39 1.65 -9.87
C SER A 35 14.01 2.29 -9.96
N GLU A 36 13.76 2.85 -11.14
CA GLU A 36 12.46 3.37 -11.55
C GLU A 36 12.02 2.69 -12.86
N PRO A 37 11.68 1.39 -12.86
CA PRO A 37 11.17 0.74 -14.06
C PRO A 37 9.87 1.39 -14.52
N THR A 38 9.73 1.53 -15.83
CA THR A 38 8.51 2.08 -16.45
C THR A 38 7.85 1.05 -17.34
N PHE A 39 6.52 1.03 -17.29
CA PHE A 39 5.68 0.32 -18.24
C PHE A 39 5.05 1.32 -19.20
N THR A 40 5.13 1.05 -20.50
CA THR A 40 4.47 1.85 -21.55
C THR A 40 3.83 0.93 -22.57
N ASP A 41 2.64 1.30 -23.05
CA ASP A 41 2.03 0.64 -24.21
C ASP A 41 2.57 1.27 -25.49
N ARG A 42 3.55 0.61 -26.10
CA ARG A 42 4.22 1.09 -27.34
C ARG A 42 3.30 1.24 -28.55
N GLN A 43 2.09 0.68 -28.51
CA GLN A 43 1.13 0.72 -29.62
C GLN A 43 0.00 1.73 -29.38
N ALA A 44 -0.19 2.17 -28.14
CA ALA A 44 -1.26 3.07 -27.79
C ALA A 44 -1.02 4.49 -28.32
N LEU A 45 -2.09 5.13 -28.76
CA LEU A 45 -2.11 6.50 -29.29
C LEU A 45 -3.09 7.40 -28.51
N THR A 46 -3.61 6.92 -27.38
CA THR A 46 -4.54 7.67 -26.55
C THR A 46 -3.79 8.70 -25.70
N PRO A 47 -4.45 9.78 -25.23
CA PRO A 47 -3.80 10.80 -24.42
C PRO A 47 -3.05 10.23 -23.20
N ALA A 48 -3.64 9.23 -22.52
CA ALA A 48 -3.02 8.59 -21.35
C ALA A 48 -1.66 7.98 -21.66
N TRP A 49 -1.51 7.36 -22.83
CA TRP A 49 -0.27 6.72 -23.26
C TRP A 49 0.66 7.65 -24.07
N LEU A 50 0.29 8.92 -24.23
CA LEU A 50 1.10 9.91 -24.94
C LEU A 50 1.56 11.10 -24.07
N HIS A 51 0.67 11.69 -23.25
CA HIS A 51 0.99 12.92 -22.52
C HIS A 51 0.14 13.21 -21.28
N THR A 52 -0.98 12.53 -21.03
CA THR A 52 -1.73 12.67 -19.76
C THR A 52 -1.31 11.59 -18.77
N ALA A 53 -1.28 11.92 -17.48
CA ALA A 53 -0.94 10.94 -16.45
C ALA A 53 -2.05 9.90 -16.27
N LEU A 54 -3.31 10.35 -16.24
CA LEU A 54 -4.49 9.52 -16.02
C LEU A 54 -5.27 9.25 -17.32
N GLY A 55 -6.17 8.27 -17.23
CA GLY A 55 -7.13 7.91 -18.27
C GLY A 55 -6.85 6.54 -18.90
N ASP A 56 -7.74 6.15 -19.81
CA ASP A 56 -7.69 4.88 -20.54
C ASP A 56 -7.60 3.65 -19.60
N ASP A 57 -6.92 2.59 -20.02
CA ASP A 57 -6.71 1.35 -19.27
C ASP A 57 -5.55 1.39 -18.26
N LYS A 58 -4.94 2.55 -17.99
CA LYS A 58 -3.75 2.67 -17.11
C LYS A 58 -3.97 2.13 -15.71
N ALA A 59 -5.09 2.48 -15.07
CA ALA A 59 -5.38 2.03 -13.71
C ALA A 59 -5.53 0.50 -13.65
N GLN A 60 -6.25 -0.09 -14.62
CA GLN A 60 -6.41 -1.53 -14.74
C GLN A 60 -5.06 -2.24 -14.97
N ARG A 61 -4.20 -1.69 -15.83
CA ARG A 61 -2.84 -2.23 -16.03
C ARG A 61 -1.96 -2.10 -14.80
N ALA A 62 -2.08 -1.00 -14.06
CA ALA A 62 -1.37 -0.81 -12.81
C ALA A 62 -1.80 -1.83 -11.75
N GLN A 63 -3.09 -2.13 -11.64
CA GLN A 63 -3.60 -3.19 -10.77
C GLN A 63 -3.05 -4.58 -11.16
N ALA A 64 -3.00 -4.88 -12.47
CA ALA A 64 -2.38 -6.13 -12.95
C ALA A 64 -0.87 -6.20 -12.64
N LEU A 65 -0.16 -5.06 -12.74
CA LEU A 65 1.24 -4.94 -12.32
C LEU A 65 1.39 -5.17 -10.81
N VAL A 66 0.52 -4.58 -9.98
CA VAL A 66 0.49 -4.80 -8.53
C VAL A 66 0.30 -6.28 -8.21
N GLY A 67 -0.68 -6.94 -8.82
CA GLY A 67 -0.89 -8.39 -8.62
C GLY A 67 0.33 -9.23 -9.00
N SER A 68 0.98 -8.89 -10.11
CA SER A 68 2.23 -9.55 -10.55
C SER A 68 3.40 -9.28 -9.60
N LEU A 69 3.51 -8.07 -9.06
CA LEU A 69 4.56 -7.69 -8.11
C LEU A 69 4.36 -8.34 -6.75
N GLN A 70 3.13 -8.47 -6.27
CA GLN A 70 2.83 -9.16 -5.01
C GLN A 70 3.23 -10.65 -5.03
N GLN A 71 3.23 -11.30 -6.21
CA GLN A 71 3.75 -12.66 -6.36
C GLN A 71 5.28 -12.72 -6.21
N ARG A 72 5.99 -11.64 -6.54
CA ARG A 72 7.46 -11.54 -6.45
C ARG A 72 7.94 -10.94 -5.13
N LEU A 73 7.09 -10.14 -4.50
CA LEU A 73 7.32 -9.48 -3.22
C LEU A 73 6.37 -10.10 -2.19
N PRO A 74 6.66 -11.33 -1.73
CA PRO A 74 5.84 -11.95 -0.69
C PRO A 74 5.80 -11.04 0.54
N ASN A 75 4.73 -11.14 1.33
CA ASN A 75 4.55 -10.39 2.57
C ASN A 75 4.35 -8.86 2.41
N ALA A 76 4.27 -8.35 1.18
CA ALA A 76 4.01 -6.94 0.94
C ALA A 76 2.54 -6.57 1.22
N LEU A 77 2.34 -5.58 2.09
CA LEU A 77 1.04 -4.97 2.34
C LEU A 77 0.74 -3.96 1.23
N LEU A 78 -0.46 -4.05 0.64
CA LEU A 78 -0.94 -3.10 -0.37
C LEU A 78 -1.67 -1.94 0.29
N LEU A 79 -1.25 -0.72 -0.01
CA LEU A 79 -1.91 0.52 0.40
C LEU A 79 -2.30 1.34 -0.83
N ARG A 80 -3.51 1.89 -0.81
CA ARG A 80 -4.02 2.81 -1.85
C ARG A 80 -3.96 4.23 -1.34
N SER A 81 -3.14 5.07 -1.95
CA SER A 81 -3.01 6.47 -1.54
C SER A 81 -3.32 7.42 -2.68
N VAL A 82 -3.68 8.65 -2.31
CA VAL A 82 -3.85 9.74 -3.26
C VAL A 82 -2.46 10.22 -3.67
N GLY A 83 -2.20 10.16 -4.98
CA GLY A 83 -0.98 10.67 -5.59
C GLY A 83 -1.00 12.19 -5.74
N ARG A 84 0.06 12.73 -6.34
CA ARG A 84 0.19 14.17 -6.56
C ARG A 84 -0.89 14.70 -7.51
N LEU A 85 -1.30 15.95 -7.29
CA LEU A 85 -2.08 16.75 -8.22
C LEU A 85 -1.18 17.86 -8.77
N TYR A 86 -0.79 17.77 -10.04
CA TYR A 86 0.05 18.79 -10.67
C TYR A 86 -0.78 19.95 -11.25
N PRO A 87 -0.21 21.16 -11.37
CA PRO A 87 -0.89 22.28 -12.01
C PRO A 87 -1.38 21.92 -13.42
N GLY A 88 -2.69 22.12 -13.66
CA GLY A 88 -3.34 21.80 -14.94
C GLY A 88 -3.98 20.41 -15.01
N GLU A 89 -3.80 19.56 -14.00
CA GLU A 89 -4.55 18.30 -13.87
C GLU A 89 -5.90 18.53 -13.17
N GLU A 90 -6.94 17.81 -13.61
CA GLU A 90 -8.29 17.95 -13.04
C GLU A 90 -8.48 17.13 -11.75
N LYS A 91 -7.78 16.00 -11.65
CA LYS A 91 -7.92 15.01 -10.57
C LYS A 91 -6.55 14.62 -10.06
N PRO A 92 -6.41 14.35 -8.74
CA PRO A 92 -5.17 13.81 -8.22
C PRO A 92 -4.90 12.43 -8.85
N ARG A 93 -3.62 12.10 -8.98
CA ARG A 93 -3.19 10.80 -9.47
C ARG A 93 -3.50 9.69 -8.45
N TRP A 94 -3.57 8.44 -8.89
CA TRP A 94 -3.62 7.28 -7.98
C TRP A 94 -2.19 6.85 -7.60
N ASN A 95 -2.05 6.16 -6.47
CA ASN A 95 -0.79 5.56 -6.04
C ASN A 95 -1.04 4.24 -5.31
N PHE A 96 -0.40 3.17 -5.79
CA PHE A 96 -0.36 1.88 -5.08
C PHE A 96 0.99 1.71 -4.39
N GLY A 97 0.98 1.55 -3.07
CA GLY A 97 2.17 1.27 -2.27
C GLY A 97 2.23 -0.21 -1.87
N LEU A 98 3.35 -0.86 -2.15
CA LEU A 98 3.70 -2.18 -1.62
C LEU A 98 4.72 -2.00 -0.52
N LEU A 99 4.25 -2.09 0.74
CA LEU A 99 5.07 -1.90 1.94
C LEU A 99 5.51 -3.25 2.49
N ARG A 100 6.82 -3.43 2.67
CA ARG A 100 7.40 -4.67 3.19
C ARG A 100 8.41 -4.40 4.29
N ARG A 101 8.61 -5.38 5.17
CA ARG A 101 9.74 -5.37 6.10
C ARG A 101 11.02 -5.77 5.37
N ARG A 102 12.13 -5.11 5.70
CA ARG A 102 13.46 -5.42 5.15
C ARG A 102 14.03 -6.72 5.72
N ASP A 103 13.56 -7.17 6.87
CA ASP A 103 13.93 -8.47 7.47
C ASP A 103 13.18 -9.67 6.87
N GLY A 104 12.31 -9.44 5.86
CA GLY A 104 11.55 -10.47 5.17
C GLY A 104 10.34 -11.03 5.92
N GLN A 105 10.12 -10.63 7.18
CA GLN A 105 8.96 -11.08 7.95
C GLN A 105 7.65 -10.47 7.43
N PRO A 106 6.51 -11.13 7.65
CA PRO A 106 5.20 -10.54 7.36
C PRO A 106 4.99 -9.21 8.09
N LEU A 107 4.52 -8.21 7.37
CA LEU A 107 4.07 -6.95 7.96
C LEU A 107 2.63 -7.04 8.48
N TRP A 108 1.81 -7.93 7.91
CA TRP A 108 0.37 -8.04 8.13
C TRP A 108 -0.04 -9.51 8.18
N HIS A 109 -0.81 -9.90 9.20
CA HIS A 109 -1.41 -11.24 9.33
C HIS A 109 -2.94 -11.20 9.37
N GLY A 110 -3.54 -10.05 9.07
CA GLY A 110 -4.98 -9.90 8.96
C GLY A 110 -5.53 -10.50 7.65
N PRO A 111 -6.79 -10.25 7.33
CA PRO A 111 -7.39 -10.72 6.08
C PRO A 111 -6.67 -10.17 4.84
N PRO A 112 -6.70 -10.90 3.72
CA PRO A 112 -6.03 -10.48 2.49
C PRO A 112 -6.63 -9.21 1.90
N ASP A 113 -5.88 -8.57 1.00
CA ASP A 113 -6.42 -7.49 0.18
C ASP A 113 -7.51 -8.04 -0.75
N PRO A 114 -8.61 -7.30 -1.03
CA PRO A 114 -9.65 -7.76 -1.94
C PRO A 114 -9.16 -8.12 -3.35
N MET A 115 -8.06 -7.53 -3.83
CA MET A 115 -7.44 -7.90 -5.12
C MET A 115 -6.79 -9.30 -5.11
N GLN A 116 -6.58 -9.89 -3.94
CA GLN A 116 -5.98 -11.22 -3.78
C GLN A 116 -7.03 -12.32 -3.58
N VAL A 117 -8.32 -11.96 -3.49
CA VAL A 117 -9.41 -12.89 -3.24
C VAL A 117 -10.13 -13.20 -4.56
N ALA A 118 -10.20 -14.48 -4.92
CA ALA A 118 -10.83 -14.92 -6.17
C ALA A 118 -12.34 -14.63 -6.23
N GLN A 119 -13.02 -14.63 -5.07
CA GLN A 119 -14.45 -14.35 -4.97
C GLN A 119 -14.71 -13.30 -3.89
N ALA A 120 -15.14 -12.12 -4.31
CA ALA A 120 -15.52 -11.06 -3.39
C ALA A 120 -16.73 -11.48 -2.55
N THR A 121 -16.65 -11.23 -1.24
CA THR A 121 -17.77 -11.39 -0.30
C THR A 121 -18.17 -10.01 0.20
N PRO A 122 -19.44 -9.60 0.04
CA PRO A 122 -19.84 -8.24 0.36
C PRO A 122 -19.83 -8.04 1.87
N VAL A 123 -19.26 -6.93 2.33
CA VAL A 123 -19.32 -6.56 3.74
C VAL A 123 -20.68 -5.93 4.04
N SER A 124 -21.31 -6.34 5.14
CA SER A 124 -22.55 -5.72 5.60
C SER A 124 -22.26 -4.47 6.45
N PRO A 125 -23.18 -3.49 6.49
CA PRO A 125 -23.07 -2.35 7.40
C PRO A 125 -22.92 -2.77 8.87
N THR A 126 -23.59 -3.84 9.29
CA THR A 126 -23.48 -4.38 10.66
C THR A 126 -22.06 -4.92 10.94
N ALA A 127 -21.47 -5.66 10.00
CA ALA A 127 -20.11 -6.16 10.15
C ALA A 127 -19.08 -5.01 10.20
N LEU A 128 -19.29 -3.93 9.44
CA LEU A 128 -18.46 -2.72 9.52
C LEU A 128 -18.60 -2.00 10.87
N ALA A 129 -19.82 -1.87 11.39
CA ALA A 129 -20.06 -1.29 12.71
C ALA A 129 -19.37 -2.11 13.82
N GLU A 130 -19.48 -3.44 13.77
CA GLU A 130 -18.80 -4.35 14.69
C GLU A 130 -17.28 -4.23 14.60
N PHE A 131 -16.74 -4.15 13.38
CA PHE A 131 -15.31 -3.93 13.15
C PHE A 131 -14.83 -2.59 13.72
N ALA A 132 -15.59 -1.51 13.53
CA ALA A 132 -15.25 -0.20 14.09
C ALA A 132 -15.21 -0.19 15.63
N VAL A 133 -16.21 -0.81 16.27
CA VAL A 133 -16.25 -0.95 17.74
C VAL A 133 -15.11 -1.83 18.25
N THR A 134 -14.78 -2.89 17.53
CA THR A 134 -13.69 -3.81 17.90
C THR A 134 -12.33 -3.13 17.74
N LEU A 135 -12.13 -2.37 16.66
CA LEU A 135 -10.93 -1.56 16.45
C LEU A 135 -10.76 -0.53 17.56
N ALA A 136 -11.84 0.18 17.91
CA ALA A 136 -11.82 1.14 19.00
C ALA A 136 -11.43 0.50 20.34
N SER A 137 -11.93 -0.72 20.58
CA SER A 137 -11.59 -1.50 21.79
C SER A 137 -10.12 -1.97 21.78
N ALA A 138 -9.59 -2.38 20.63
CA ALA A 138 -8.18 -2.76 20.48
C ALA A 138 -7.25 -1.56 20.72
N CYS A 139 -7.57 -0.40 20.18
CA CYS A 139 -6.85 0.86 20.43
C CYS A 139 -6.92 1.26 21.92
N ALA A 140 -8.09 1.15 22.55
CA ALA A 140 -8.24 1.44 23.99
C ALA A 140 -7.40 0.48 24.86
N ALA A 141 -7.24 -0.79 24.45
CA ALA A 141 -6.41 -1.77 25.15
C ALA A 141 -4.91 -1.44 25.10
N GLN A 142 -4.45 -0.67 24.11
CA GLN A 142 -3.10 -0.08 24.06
C GLN A 142 -2.94 1.12 25.02
N GLY A 143 -4.01 1.55 25.68
CA GLY A 143 -4.02 2.72 26.55
C GLY A 143 -4.27 4.04 25.82
N TRP A 144 -4.70 4.00 24.55
CA TRP A 144 -5.00 5.20 23.77
C TRP A 144 -6.42 5.71 24.01
N ALA A 145 -6.57 7.02 24.19
CA ALA A 145 -7.90 7.61 24.31
C ALA A 145 -8.62 7.48 22.96
N THR A 146 -9.73 6.75 22.95
CA THR A 146 -10.37 6.31 21.70
C THR A 146 -11.85 6.65 21.69
N GLN A 147 -12.35 7.13 20.56
CA GLN A 147 -13.75 7.39 20.29
C GLN A 147 -14.16 6.72 18.97
N CYS A 148 -15.37 6.19 18.91
CA CYS A 148 -15.95 5.60 17.71
C CYS A 148 -17.33 6.21 17.48
N GLN A 149 -17.59 6.69 16.27
CA GLN A 149 -18.89 7.25 15.91
C GLN A 149 -19.24 6.93 14.46
N GLU A 150 -20.54 6.83 14.19
CA GLU A 150 -21.06 6.72 12.83
C GLU A 150 -20.88 8.06 12.11
N THR A 151 -20.60 7.99 10.80
CA THR A 151 -20.38 9.13 9.92
C THR A 151 -20.79 8.76 8.48
N THR A 152 -20.51 9.63 7.53
CA THR A 152 -20.76 9.38 6.12
C THR A 152 -19.55 9.73 5.27
N THR A 153 -19.31 8.99 4.19
CA THR A 153 -18.30 9.34 3.18
C THR A 153 -18.68 10.66 2.48
N GLU A 154 -17.77 11.25 1.70
CA GLU A 154 -18.08 12.42 0.86
C GLU A 154 -19.24 12.16 -0.12
N GLN A 155 -19.46 10.89 -0.47
CA GLN A 155 -20.52 10.43 -1.37
C GLN A 155 -21.85 10.13 -0.63
N GLY A 156 -21.89 10.32 0.69
CA GLY A 156 -23.07 10.11 1.52
C GLY A 156 -23.32 8.64 1.93
N GLU A 157 -22.33 7.77 1.78
CA GLU A 157 -22.43 6.36 2.15
C GLU A 157 -22.14 6.17 3.65
N ALA A 158 -22.71 5.11 4.25
CA ALA A 158 -22.50 4.81 5.67
C ALA A 158 -21.02 4.49 5.97
N ALA A 159 -20.48 5.14 6.99
CA ALA A 159 -19.10 4.97 7.42
C ALA A 159 -18.98 5.08 8.95
N TRP A 160 -17.84 4.69 9.50
CA TRP A 160 -17.52 4.81 10.92
C TRP A 160 -16.17 5.48 11.08
N MET A 161 -16.11 6.50 11.94
CA MET A 161 -14.87 7.17 12.28
C MET A 161 -14.39 6.69 13.64
N VAL A 162 -13.17 6.15 13.67
CA VAL A 162 -12.45 5.84 14.91
C VAL A 162 -11.40 6.91 15.12
N SER A 163 -11.49 7.67 16.20
CA SER A 163 -10.52 8.71 16.59
C SER A 163 -9.67 8.20 17.75
N VAL A 164 -8.36 8.29 17.64
CA VAL A 164 -7.40 7.77 18.61
C VAL A 164 -6.35 8.83 18.94
N GLU A 165 -6.17 9.14 20.22
CA GLU A 165 -5.04 9.93 20.71
C GLU A 165 -3.95 8.99 21.20
N ILE A 166 -2.86 8.91 20.43
CA ILE A 166 -1.67 8.19 20.84
C ILE A 166 -0.91 9.08 21.82
N ALA A 167 -0.81 8.62 23.07
CA ALA A 167 -0.01 9.31 24.06
C ALA A 167 1.47 9.26 23.64
N THR A 168 1.99 10.37 23.13
CA THR A 168 3.42 10.48 22.85
C THR A 168 4.18 10.36 24.17
N GLN A 169 5.19 9.49 24.24
CA GLN A 169 6.09 9.50 25.38
C GLN A 169 6.82 10.84 25.38
N ALA A 170 6.42 11.74 26.29
CA ALA A 170 6.96 13.07 26.43
C ALA A 170 8.47 13.02 26.70
N ASN A 171 9.27 13.11 25.64
CA ASN A 171 10.69 13.44 25.77
C ASN A 171 10.81 14.97 25.89
N SER A 172 11.08 15.41 27.12
CA SER A 172 11.68 16.69 27.50
C SER A 172 11.18 17.94 26.77
N GLY A 173 10.21 18.61 27.40
CA GLY A 173 10.34 20.04 27.68
C GLY A 173 10.08 21.00 26.53
N GLU A 174 8.94 20.90 25.85
CA GLU A 174 8.24 22.06 25.29
C GLU A 174 6.77 21.69 25.05
N ALA A 175 5.91 22.06 26.01
CA ALA A 175 4.49 21.80 25.96
C ALA A 175 3.79 22.88 25.13
N ASN A 176 3.67 22.71 23.80
CA ASN A 176 2.66 23.45 23.03
C ASN A 176 2.37 22.94 21.61
N ASP A 177 2.09 21.65 21.41
CA ASP A 177 1.23 21.27 20.28
C ASP A 177 0.25 20.19 20.76
N ALA A 178 -1.04 20.50 20.70
CA ALA A 178 -2.07 19.52 20.99
C ALA A 178 -2.05 18.51 19.84
N THR A 179 -1.42 17.36 20.06
CA THR A 179 -1.41 16.25 19.09
C THR A 179 -2.84 15.96 18.67
N GLN A 180 -3.15 16.23 17.39
CA GLN A 180 -4.47 15.95 16.86
C GLN A 180 -4.70 14.43 16.87
N PRO A 181 -5.90 13.95 17.22
CA PRO A 181 -6.19 12.53 17.19
C PRO A 181 -6.05 11.99 15.76
N LEU A 182 -5.48 10.79 15.64
CA LEU A 182 -5.52 10.02 14.42
C LEU A 182 -6.97 9.62 14.14
N ARG A 183 -7.46 9.89 12.92
CA ARG A 183 -8.83 9.59 12.51
C ARG A 183 -8.83 8.56 11.39
N PHE A 184 -9.32 7.37 11.70
CA PHE A 184 -9.53 6.29 10.73
C PHE A 184 -10.98 6.35 10.25
N VAL A 185 -11.20 6.19 8.95
CA VAL A 185 -12.56 6.09 8.39
C VAL A 185 -12.74 4.69 7.83
N LEU A 186 -13.76 3.99 8.32
CA LEU A 186 -14.10 2.64 7.92
C LEU A 186 -15.38 2.70 7.11
N HIS A 187 -15.38 2.11 5.92
CA HIS A 187 -16.54 2.11 5.05
C HIS A 187 -16.52 0.91 4.10
N ALA A 188 -17.63 0.70 3.41
CA ALA A 188 -17.73 -0.28 2.34
C ALA A 188 -17.33 0.40 1.03
N GLN A 189 -16.53 -0.24 0.18
CA GLN A 189 -16.22 0.27 -1.15
C GLN A 189 -16.19 -0.85 -2.18
N VAL A 190 -16.75 -0.58 -3.37
CA VAL A 190 -16.56 -1.41 -4.55
C VAL A 190 -15.22 -1.03 -5.18
N LEU A 191 -14.27 -1.95 -5.20
CA LEU A 191 -12.98 -1.73 -5.85
C LEU A 191 -13.07 -2.12 -7.33
N GLU A 192 -12.69 -1.20 -8.21
CA GLU A 192 -12.60 -1.48 -9.65
C GLU A 192 -11.50 -2.54 -9.89
N GLY A 193 -11.81 -3.58 -10.67
CA GLY A 193 -10.83 -4.58 -11.13
C GLY A 193 -10.69 -5.86 -10.28
N THR A 194 -11.47 -6.05 -9.21
CA THR A 194 -11.43 -7.29 -8.39
C THR A 194 -12.27 -8.44 -8.96
N SER A 195 -12.96 -8.26 -10.10
CA SER A 195 -13.61 -9.34 -10.82
C SER A 195 -12.79 -9.74 -12.05
N GLU A 196 -12.20 -10.93 -12.03
CA GLU A 196 -11.63 -11.55 -13.24
C GLU A 196 -12.71 -11.84 -14.31
N SER A 197 -13.99 -11.69 -13.98
CA SER A 197 -15.09 -11.79 -14.93
C SER A 197 -15.40 -10.43 -15.59
N ALA A 198 -14.48 -9.92 -16.40
CA ALA A 198 -14.79 -8.88 -17.40
C ALA A 198 -15.75 -9.36 -18.51
N SER A 199 -16.48 -10.46 -18.28
CA SER A 199 -17.34 -11.16 -19.23
C SER A 199 -18.78 -11.36 -18.74
N GLU A 200 -19.12 -10.99 -17.50
CA GLU A 200 -20.51 -10.98 -17.03
C GLU A 200 -21.00 -9.54 -16.78
N PRO A 201 -21.81 -8.96 -17.67
CA PRO A 201 -22.31 -7.59 -17.55
C PRO A 201 -23.34 -7.37 -16.41
N ASP A 202 -23.55 -8.38 -15.55
CA ASP A 202 -24.59 -8.41 -14.51
C ASP A 202 -24.05 -8.79 -13.11
N ALA A 203 -22.73 -8.78 -12.93
CA ALA A 203 -22.14 -9.01 -11.61
C ALA A 203 -22.52 -7.85 -10.66
N SER A 204 -23.35 -8.15 -9.67
CA SER A 204 -23.75 -7.17 -8.66
C SER A 204 -22.52 -6.60 -7.94
N PRO A 205 -22.47 -5.28 -7.67
CA PRO A 205 -21.37 -4.65 -6.95
C PRO A 205 -21.17 -5.36 -5.61
N CYS A 206 -19.93 -5.77 -5.34
CA CYS A 206 -19.57 -6.50 -4.13
C CYS A 206 -18.65 -5.61 -3.27
N PRO A 207 -19.21 -4.77 -2.39
CA PRO A 207 -18.40 -3.85 -1.60
C PRO A 207 -17.58 -4.62 -0.55
N CYS A 208 -16.29 -4.33 -0.46
CA CYS A 208 -15.41 -4.85 0.57
C CYS A 208 -15.20 -3.83 1.70
N ALA A 209 -14.75 -4.29 2.87
CA ALA A 209 -14.34 -3.40 3.94
C ALA A 209 -13.07 -2.63 3.53
N MET A 210 -13.08 -1.33 3.76
CA MET A 210 -11.93 -0.45 3.56
C MET A 210 -11.68 0.40 4.81
N VAL A 211 -10.41 0.62 5.13
CA VAL A 211 -9.97 1.59 6.14
C VAL A 211 -9.10 2.65 5.49
N ASP A 212 -9.54 3.91 5.55
CA ASP A 212 -8.73 5.08 5.27
C ASP A 212 -7.88 5.42 6.50
N LEU A 213 -6.57 5.26 6.35
CA LEU A 213 -5.57 5.58 7.34
C LEU A 213 -5.24 7.09 7.29
N PRO A 214 -5.17 7.77 8.45
CA PRO A 214 -4.65 9.13 8.52
C PRO A 214 -3.14 9.14 8.27
N ALA A 215 -2.55 10.33 8.10
CA ALA A 215 -1.11 10.46 8.12
C ALA A 215 -0.58 10.06 9.50
N ILE A 216 0.32 9.08 9.54
CA ILE A 216 1.02 8.63 10.74
C ILE A 216 2.50 8.93 10.52
N GLU A 217 3.11 9.67 11.45
CA GLU A 217 4.47 10.20 11.25
C GLU A 217 5.56 9.17 11.56
N SER A 218 5.34 8.33 12.57
CA SER A 218 6.33 7.38 13.06
C SER A 218 6.01 5.95 12.62
N VAL A 219 7.06 5.18 12.29
CA VAL A 219 6.90 3.75 11.98
C VAL A 219 6.41 2.96 13.19
N ASP A 220 6.76 3.35 14.41
CA ASP A 220 6.32 2.64 15.62
C ASP A 220 4.81 2.78 15.84
N ASP A 221 4.27 4.00 15.68
CA ASP A 221 2.82 4.24 15.78
C ASP A 221 2.07 3.54 14.64
N PHE A 222 2.63 3.57 13.42
CA PHE A 222 2.04 2.89 12.28
C PHE A 222 1.94 1.38 12.52
N LEU A 223 3.01 0.74 13.01
CA LEU A 223 3.01 -0.69 13.34
C LEU A 223 2.04 -1.02 14.49
N ALA A 224 1.94 -0.16 15.50
CA ALA A 224 1.00 -0.35 16.60
C ALA A 224 -0.47 -0.25 16.13
N VAL A 225 -0.78 0.73 15.27
CA VAL A 225 -2.09 0.86 14.63
C VAL A 225 -2.40 -0.36 13.76
N LEU A 226 -1.42 -0.82 12.99
CA LEU A 226 -1.57 -2.02 12.15
C LEU A 226 -1.92 -3.24 12.99
N ALA A 227 -1.30 -3.41 14.16
CA ALA A 227 -1.61 -4.50 15.08
C ALA A 227 -3.04 -4.41 15.64
N CYS A 228 -3.53 -3.21 15.97
CA CYS A 228 -4.92 -3.01 16.37
C CYS A 228 -5.91 -3.36 15.24
N LEU A 229 -5.59 -2.97 14.00
CA LEU A 229 -6.38 -3.32 12.81
C LEU A 229 -6.40 -4.82 12.57
N GLU A 230 -5.25 -5.49 12.66
CA GLU A 230 -5.12 -6.95 12.52
C GLU A 230 -5.99 -7.67 13.55
N GLN A 231 -5.86 -7.31 14.83
CA GLN A 231 -6.63 -7.90 15.91
C GLN A 231 -8.15 -7.75 15.68
N ALA A 232 -8.60 -6.54 15.32
CA ALA A 232 -10.01 -6.27 15.11
C ALA A 232 -10.57 -6.97 13.86
N ALA A 233 -9.82 -6.97 12.75
CA ALA A 233 -10.24 -7.61 11.51
C ALA A 233 -10.33 -9.13 11.66
N LEU A 234 -9.38 -9.75 12.37
CA LEU A 234 -9.40 -11.18 12.69
C LEU A 234 -10.54 -11.54 13.64
N HIS A 235 -10.80 -10.72 14.67
CA HIS A 235 -11.90 -10.94 15.60
C HIS A 235 -13.27 -10.91 14.91
N CYS A 236 -13.45 -9.99 13.95
CA CYS A 236 -14.67 -9.89 13.15
C CYS A 236 -14.70 -10.88 11.97
N ALA A 237 -13.66 -11.71 11.79
CA ALA A 237 -13.54 -12.67 10.70
C ALA A 237 -13.81 -12.05 9.32
N LEU A 238 -13.29 -10.84 9.07
CA LEU A 238 -13.47 -10.18 7.78
C LEU A 238 -12.84 -11.04 6.66
N PRO A 239 -13.53 -11.23 5.52
CA PRO A 239 -13.00 -12.07 4.44
C PRO A 239 -11.87 -11.39 3.66
N ALA A 240 -11.89 -10.05 3.60
CA ALA A 240 -10.89 -9.22 2.96
C ALA A 240 -10.90 -7.82 3.59
N LEU A 241 -9.77 -7.11 3.56
CA LEU A 241 -9.68 -5.72 4.00
C LEU A 241 -8.76 -4.91 3.08
N ALA A 242 -9.28 -3.81 2.54
CA ALA A 242 -8.48 -2.84 1.80
C ALA A 242 -7.94 -1.75 2.74
N LEU A 243 -6.68 -1.40 2.59
CA LEU A 243 -6.08 -0.24 3.27
C LEU A 243 -5.89 0.90 2.26
N ALA A 244 -6.33 2.08 2.65
CA ALA A 244 -6.24 3.29 1.87
C ALA A 244 -5.84 4.50 2.74
N GLY A 245 -5.80 5.69 2.14
CA GLY A 245 -5.54 6.95 2.85
C GLY A 245 -4.14 7.50 2.62
N ALA A 246 -3.49 7.96 3.69
CA ALA A 246 -2.17 8.57 3.62
C ALA A 246 -1.06 7.54 3.33
N GLN A 247 0.05 8.01 2.76
CA GLN A 247 1.22 7.17 2.59
C GLN A 247 1.80 6.75 3.95
N PRO A 248 2.26 5.50 4.09
CA PRO A 248 2.83 5.02 5.34
C PRO A 248 4.21 5.66 5.60
N PRO A 249 4.58 5.87 6.87
CA PRO A 249 5.94 6.27 7.21
C PRO A 249 6.92 5.15 6.87
N THR A 250 8.17 5.51 6.57
CA THR A 250 9.25 4.55 6.32
C THR A 250 10.49 4.91 7.12
N ASP A 251 11.23 3.88 7.52
CA ASP A 251 12.54 3.99 8.16
C ASP A 251 13.43 2.82 7.67
N ALA A 252 14.57 2.61 8.33
CA ALA A 252 15.50 1.53 7.98
C ALA A 252 14.92 0.10 8.10
N ARG A 253 13.72 -0.09 8.67
CA ARG A 253 13.04 -1.38 8.82
C ARG A 253 12.09 -1.68 7.67
N LEU A 254 11.59 -0.65 6.99
CA LEU A 254 10.56 -0.79 5.96
C LEU A 254 11.10 -0.42 4.57
N ALA A 255 10.51 -1.03 3.56
CA ALA A 255 10.76 -0.76 2.16
C ALA A 255 9.41 -0.55 1.47
N LEU A 256 9.22 0.64 0.90
CA LEU A 256 8.02 1.00 0.14
C LEU A 256 8.35 1.01 -1.34
N THR A 257 7.62 0.22 -2.12
CA THR A 257 7.62 0.30 -3.59
C THR A 257 6.32 0.93 -4.05
N THR A 258 6.36 2.00 -4.83
CA THR A 258 5.14 2.68 -5.30
C THR A 258 4.93 2.51 -6.81
N ILE A 259 3.68 2.30 -7.21
CA ILE A 259 3.26 2.25 -8.61
C ILE A 259 2.37 3.47 -8.86
N THR A 260 2.81 4.34 -9.77
CA THR A 260 2.18 5.64 -10.02
C THR A 260 1.99 5.91 -11.51
N PRO A 261 0.97 6.68 -11.90
CA PRO A 261 0.76 7.09 -13.27
C PRO A 261 1.55 8.35 -13.59
N ASP A 262 2.31 8.30 -14.67
CA ASP A 262 3.03 9.45 -15.21
C ASP A 262 2.66 9.65 -16.69
N PRO A 263 2.84 10.84 -17.29
CA PRO A 263 2.60 11.02 -18.71
C PRO A 263 3.25 9.92 -19.56
N ALA A 264 2.45 9.25 -20.39
CA ALA A 264 2.85 8.12 -21.26
C ALA A 264 3.27 6.80 -20.58
N VAL A 265 3.46 6.76 -19.26
CA VAL A 265 3.98 5.58 -18.56
C VAL A 265 3.22 5.26 -17.26
N ILE A 266 3.41 4.04 -16.79
CA ILE A 266 3.23 3.68 -15.38
C ILE A 266 4.63 3.51 -14.80
N GLU A 267 4.93 4.19 -13.71
CA GLU A 267 6.23 4.18 -13.07
C GLU A 267 6.20 3.33 -11.80
N ILE A 268 7.28 2.57 -11.58
CA ILE A 268 7.47 1.75 -10.39
C ILE A 268 8.69 2.30 -9.65
N ASN A 269 8.49 2.99 -8.54
CA ASN A 269 9.57 3.49 -7.70
C ASN A 269 9.92 2.42 -6.66
N THR A 270 11.10 1.81 -6.78
CA THR A 270 11.55 0.76 -5.85
C THR A 270 12.28 1.34 -4.65
N ALA A 271 12.08 0.74 -3.47
CA ALA A 271 12.89 1.08 -2.31
C ALA A 271 14.37 0.77 -2.57
N PRO A 272 15.32 1.62 -2.12
CA PRO A 272 16.74 1.35 -2.30
C PRO A 272 17.14 0.00 -1.67
N SER A 273 17.93 -0.76 -2.42
CA SER A 273 18.62 -1.96 -1.96
C SER A 273 19.99 -1.56 -1.38
N THR A 274 20.44 -2.29 -0.36
CA THR A 274 21.69 -2.02 0.36
C THR A 274 22.92 -2.54 -0.38
N ASP A 275 22.72 -3.37 -1.39
CA ASP A 275 23.75 -3.93 -2.24
C ASP A 275 23.18 -4.27 -3.62
N CYS A 276 24.07 -4.61 -4.55
CA CYS A 276 23.70 -4.93 -5.92
C CYS A 276 23.10 -6.34 -6.03
N ALA A 277 23.48 -7.27 -5.16
CA ALA A 277 22.98 -8.64 -5.17
C ALA A 277 21.49 -8.72 -4.82
N ASP A 278 21.04 -8.02 -3.78
CA ASP A 278 19.63 -7.96 -3.37
C ASP A 278 18.75 -7.20 -4.39
N PHE A 279 19.37 -6.35 -5.21
CA PHE A 279 18.68 -5.55 -6.22
C PHE A 279 18.32 -6.36 -7.49
N LEU A 280 19.10 -7.37 -7.86
CA LEU A 280 18.99 -8.13 -9.12
C LEU A 280 18.05 -9.34 -9.03
#